data_AF-A0A819NEE1-F1
#
_entry.id   AF-A0A819NEE1-F1
#
_cell.length_a   1.000
_cell.length_b   1.000
_cell.length_c   1.000
_cell.angle_alpha   90.00
_cell.angle_beta   90.00
_cell.angle_gamma   90.00
#
_symmetry.space_group_name_H-M   'P 1'
#
loop_
_entity.id
_entity.type
_entity.pdbx_description
1 polymer ?
#
loop_
_entity_poly.entity_id
_entity_poly.type
_entity_poly.pdbx_seq_one_letter_code
_entity_poly.pdbx_strand_id
1 'polypeptide(L)' 'MSVNYIQDAAHRFSDVAGEPCIMLAPIEGFNKKPLVTLEEATKPLENIVPRISTYVYVVKERAKNPPDDLS' A
#
# COMPACT_ATOMS: atom_id res chain seq x y z
N MET A 1 17.47 -8.33 -34.83
CA MET A 1 17.35 -7.57 -33.56
C MET A 1 15.92 -7.71 -33.09
N SER A 2 15.77 -8.20 -31.86
CA SER A 2 14.60 -8.89 -31.33
C SER A 2 13.36 -7.99 -31.17
N VAL A 3 12.23 -8.48 -31.69
CA VAL A 3 10.87 -7.91 -31.60
C VAL A 3 10.31 -7.93 -30.16
N ASN A 4 11.01 -8.59 -29.23
CA ASN A 4 10.53 -8.84 -27.86
C ASN A 4 10.69 -7.63 -26.91
N TYR A 5 11.45 -6.60 -27.28
CA TYR A 5 11.67 -5.45 -26.37
C TYR A 5 10.48 -4.47 -26.31
N ILE A 6 9.64 -4.44 -27.35
CA ILE A 6 8.50 -3.51 -27.43
C ILE A 6 7.30 -4.02 -26.62
N GLN A 7 7.12 -5.34 -26.53
CA GLN A 7 6.01 -5.94 -25.79
C GLN A 7 6.11 -5.72 -24.27
N ASP A 8 7.32 -5.69 -23.72
CA ASP A 8 7.54 -5.54 -22.28
C ASP A 8 7.26 -4.11 -21.78
N ALA A 9 7.47 -3.09 -22.63
CA ALA A 9 7.14 -1.71 -22.32
C ALA A 9 5.63 -1.43 -22.39
N ALA A 10 4.89 -2.14 -23.24
CA ALA A 10 3.46 -1.93 -23.44
C ALA A 10 2.61 -2.43 -22.25
N HIS A 11 3.05 -3.48 -21.56
CA HIS A 11 2.37 -4.02 -20.37
C HIS A 11 2.51 -3.16 -19.11
N ARG A 12 3.42 -2.17 -19.08
CA ARG A 12 3.57 -1.24 -17.94
C ARG A 12 2.50 -0.15 -17.87
N PHE A 13 1.74 0.08 -18.95
CA PHE A 13 0.78 1.19 -19.02
C PHE A 13 -0.69 0.73 -19.02
N SER A 14 -0.97 -0.58 -19.07
CA SER A 14 -2.35 -1.07 -19.21
C SER A 14 -3.17 -1.00 -17.93
N ASP A 15 -2.54 -0.90 -16.75
CA ASP A 15 -3.26 -0.83 -15.47
C ASP A 15 -3.79 0.59 -15.16
N VAL A 16 -3.21 1.62 -15.80
CA VAL A 16 -3.58 3.03 -15.60
C VAL A 16 -5.01 3.34 -16.09
N ALA A 17 -5.53 2.56 -17.05
CA ALA A 17 -6.86 2.80 -17.60
C ALA A 17 -7.99 2.56 -16.59
N GLY A 18 -7.75 1.76 -15.54
CA GLY A 18 -8.70 1.47 -14.48
C GLY A 18 -8.47 2.25 -13.18
N GLU A 19 -7.29 2.85 -13.01
CA GLU A 19 -6.97 3.58 -11.79
C GLU A 19 -7.61 4.99 -11.81
N PRO A 20 -8.23 5.42 -10.70
CA PRO A 20 -8.71 6.79 -10.60
C PRO A 20 -7.52 7.73 -10.82
N CYS A 21 -7.61 8.60 -11.84
CA CYS A 21 -6.61 9.60 -12.19
C CYS A 21 -6.58 10.78 -11.18
N ILE A 22 -6.77 10.46 -9.90
CA ILE A 22 -6.72 11.36 -8.77
C ILE A 22 -5.45 11.00 -8.01
N MET A 23 -4.40 11.77 -8.23
CA MET A 23 -3.25 11.74 -7.33
C MET A 23 -3.71 12.24 -5.96
N LEU A 24 -3.84 11.33 -5.00
CA LEU A 24 -4.03 11.73 -3.61
C LEU A 24 -2.77 12.42 -3.11
N ALA A 25 -2.95 13.58 -2.46
CA ALA A 25 -1.84 14.24 -1.80
C ALA A 25 -1.29 13.32 -0.69
N PRO A 26 0.04 13.20 -0.54
CA PRO A 26 0.61 12.45 0.57
C PRO A 26 0.14 13.06 1.89
N ILE A 27 -0.06 12.22 2.92
CA ILE A 27 -0.46 12.69 4.24
C ILE A 27 0.62 13.65 4.76
N GLU A 28 0.21 14.89 5.01
CA GLU A 28 1.12 15.96 5.41
C GLU A 28 1.82 15.59 6.73
N GLY A 29 3.15 15.74 6.77
CA GLY A 29 3.97 15.34 7.92
C GLY A 29 4.38 13.85 7.97
N PHE A 30 3.89 13.02 7.04
CA PHE A 30 4.28 11.60 6.93
C PHE A 30 5.09 11.29 5.66
N ASN A 31 5.17 12.22 4.71
CA ASN A 31 5.93 12.08 3.47
C ASN A 31 7.43 11.78 3.65
N LYS A 32 8.03 12.14 4.79
CA LYS A 32 9.43 11.88 5.12
C LYS A 32 9.61 10.77 6.17
N LYS A 33 8.51 10.18 6.65
CA LYS A 33 8.60 9.11 7.64
C LYS A 33 8.90 7.79 6.95
N PRO A 34 9.68 6.90 7.59
CA PRO A 34 9.86 5.55 7.07
C PRO A 34 8.51 4.85 7.01
N LEU A 35 8.33 4.03 5.98
CA LEU A 35 7.24 3.07 5.97
C LEU A 35 7.49 2.05 7.10
N VAL A 36 6.43 1.69 7.80
CA VAL A 36 6.46 0.78 8.94
C VAL A 36 5.32 -0.22 8.81
N THR A 37 5.37 -1.32 9.56
CA THR A 37 4.28 -2.29 9.54
C THR A 37 3.00 -1.70 10.13
N LEU A 38 1.87 -2.33 9.81
CA LEU A 38 0.56 -1.92 10.31
C LEU A 38 0.49 -1.93 11.86
N GLU A 39 1.15 -2.89 12.52
CA GLU A 39 1.23 -2.96 13.98
C GLU A 39 1.97 -1.76 14.56
N GLU A 40 3.10 -1.39 13.97
CA GLU A 40 3.89 -0.26 14.45
C GLU A 40 3.14 1.06 14.27
N ALA A 41 2.45 1.23 13.15
CA ALA A 41 1.62 2.40 12.88
C ALA A 41 0.45 2.53 13.87
N THR A 42 -0.05 1.42 14.42
CA THR A 42 -1.24 1.41 15.28
C THR A 42 -0.93 1.47 16.78
N LYS A 43 0.32 1.25 17.22
CA LYS A 43 0.74 1.39 18.64
C LYS A 43 0.24 2.67 19.32
N PRO A 44 0.34 3.88 18.71
CA PRO A 44 -0.11 5.11 19.37
C PRO A 44 -1.63 5.16 19.59
N LEU A 45 -2.39 4.35 18.85
CA LEU A 45 -3.85 4.33 18.83
C LEU A 45 -4.44 3.29 19.77
N GLU A 46 -3.66 2.35 20.31
CA GLU A 46 -4.15 1.25 21.16
C GLU A 46 -4.93 1.74 22.39
N ASN A 47 -4.51 2.87 22.97
CA ASN A 47 -5.17 3.46 24.14
C ASN A 47 -6.34 4.39 23.78
N ILE A 48 -6.52 4.71 22.51
CA ILE A 48 -7.53 5.67 22.02
C ILE A 48 -8.70 4.91 21.39
N VAL A 49 -8.40 3.86 20.63
CA VAL A 49 -9.36 3.08 19.86
C VAL A 49 -9.45 1.68 20.45
N PRO A 50 -10.49 1.40 21.26
CA PRO A 50 -10.75 0.06 21.75
C PRO A 50 -10.84 -0.93 20.58
N ARG A 51 -10.19 -2.08 20.71
CA ARG A 51 -10.19 -3.18 19.72
C ARG A 51 -9.40 -2.93 18.43
N ILE A 52 -8.55 -1.91 18.37
CA ILE A 52 -7.72 -1.69 17.17
C ILE A 52 -6.85 -2.89 16.80
N SER A 53 -6.34 -3.62 17.79
CA SER A 53 -5.62 -4.88 17.59
C SER A 53 -6.45 -5.94 16.85
N THR A 54 -7.76 -6.01 17.11
CA THR A 54 -8.68 -6.90 16.39
C THR A 54 -8.81 -6.48 14.92
N TYR A 55 -8.87 -5.18 14.64
CA TYR A 55 -8.94 -4.69 13.27
C TYR A 55 -7.66 -4.94 12.50
N VAL A 56 -6.50 -4.71 13.13
CA VAL A 56 -5.18 -5.03 12.56
C VAL A 56 -5.11 -6.51 12.17
N TYR A 57 -5.54 -7.40 13.07
CA TYR A 57 -5.60 -8.84 12.79
C TYR A 57 -6.49 -9.18 11.58
N VAL A 58 -7.70 -8.63 11.53
CA VAL A 58 -8.63 -8.88 10.40
C VAL A 58 -8.06 -8.36 9.08
N VAL A 59 -7.36 -7.23 9.09
CA VAL A 59 -6.73 -6.67 7.89
C VAL A 59 -5.62 -7.59 7.39
N LYS A 60 -4.77 -8.12 8.26
CA LYS A 60 -3.70 -9.05 7.87
C LYS A 60 -4.22 -10.33 7.23
N GLU A 61 -5.29 -10.90 7.78
CA GLU A 61 -5.93 -12.09 7.20
C GLU A 61 -6.55 -11.84 5.81
N ARG A 62 -6.95 -10.58 5.54
CA ARG A 62 -7.59 -10.19 4.27
C ARG A 62 -6.58 -9.72 3.22
N ALA A 63 -5.53 -9.02 3.63
CA ALA A 63 -4.48 -8.48 2.77
C ALA A 63 -3.43 -9.56 2.48
N LYS A 64 -3.78 -10.51 1.60
CA LYS A 64 -2.95 -11.70 1.32
C LYS A 64 -1.61 -11.39 0.62
N ASN A 65 -1.53 -10.29 -0.12
CA ASN A 65 -0.33 -9.86 -0.87
C ASN A 65 -0.22 -8.32 -0.81
N PRO A 66 0.25 -7.76 0.32
CA PRO A 66 0.50 -6.33 0.39
C PRO A 66 1.65 -5.97 -0.59
N PRO A 67 1.53 -4.87 -1.35
CA PRO A 67 2.54 -4.45 -2.33
C PRO A 67 3.79 -3.84 -1.67
N ASP A 68 3.66 -3.38 -0.43
CA ASP A 68 4.76 -3.06 0.45
C ASP A 68 5.14 -4.34 1.21
N ASP A 69 6.41 -4.74 1.20
CA ASP A 69 6.93 -5.93 1.89
C ASP A 69 6.86 -5.82 3.44
N LEU A 70 5.84 -5.15 3.98
CA LEU A 70 5.63 -4.72 5.36
C LEU A 70 4.47 -5.49 6.03
N SER A 71 4.34 -6.78 5.70
CA SER A 71 3.25 -7.68 6.13
C SER A 71 3.13 -7.88 7.64
#